data_AF-A0A1F7TLW7-F1
#
_entry.id   AF-A0A1F7TLW7-F1
#
_cell.length_a   1.000
_cell.length_b   1.000
_cell.length_c   1.000
_cell.angle_alpha   90.00
_cell.angle_beta   90.00
_cell.angle_gamma   90.00
#
_symmetry.space_group_name_H-M   'P 1'
#
loop_
_entity.id
_entity.type
_entity.pdbx_description
1 polymer ?
#
loop_
_entity_poly.entity_id
_entity_poly.type
_entity_poly.pdbx_seq_one_letter_code
_entity_poly.pdbx_strand_id
1 'polypeptide(L)' 'MTSTYTTVITDEGKWLVARCVELGVVSQGKTVEQAQKNLKEAVELYIEDAPKTKRQAKRRAPIVTTMSFTHG' A
#
# COMPACT_ATOMS: atom_id res chain seq x y z
N MET A 1 8.94 16.01 6.60
CA MET A 1 8.18 16.05 5.33
C MET A 1 7.15 14.95 5.39
N THR A 2 5.87 15.26 5.27
CA THR A 2 4.79 14.26 5.29
C THR A 2 4.51 13.82 3.86
N SER A 3 4.66 12.53 3.57
CA SER A 3 4.28 11.94 2.28
C SER A 3 3.04 11.08 2.48
N THR A 4 2.08 11.19 1.57
CA THR A 4 0.87 10.40 1.58
C THR A 4 0.93 9.39 0.44
N TYR A 5 0.60 8.13 0.75
CA TYR A 5 0.57 7.03 -0.19
C TYR A 5 -0.80 6.35 -0.15
N THR A 6 -1.20 5.79 -1.28
CA THR A 6 -2.46 5.05 -1.42
C THR A 6 -2.22 3.61 -1.01
N THR A 7 -2.92 3.15 0.03
CA THR A 7 -2.84 1.77 0.51
C THR A 7 -4.14 1.04 0.20
N VAL A 8 -4.03 -0.14 -0.40
CA VAL A 8 -5.15 -1.07 -0.62
C VAL A 8 -4.94 -2.28 0.26
N ILE A 9 -5.96 -2.64 1.04
CA ILE A 9 -5.95 -3.84 1.88
C ILE A 9 -6.98 -4.83 1.34
N THR A 10 -6.56 -6.06 1.09
CA THR A 10 -7.41 -7.13 0.59
C THR A 10 -7.43 -8.27 1.61
N ASP A 11 -8.60 -8.82 1.87
CA ASP A 11 -8.72 -10.07 2.62
C ASP A 11 -8.43 -11.27 1.69
N GLU A 12 -7.36 -11.99 1.98
CA GLU A 12 -6.96 -13.22 1.28
C GLU A 12 -7.14 -14.46 2.19
N GLY A 13 -8.11 -14.39 3.10
CA GLY A 13 -8.53 -15.47 3.98
C GLY A 13 -7.68 -15.57 5.26
N LYS A 14 -6.45 -16.06 5.15
CA LYS A 14 -5.57 -16.22 6.34
C LYS A 14 -4.93 -14.89 6.77
N TRP A 15 -4.86 -13.93 5.85
CA TRP A 15 -4.14 -12.67 6.02
C TRP A 15 -4.88 -11.53 5.33
N LEU A 16 -4.79 -10.35 5.94
CA LEU A 16 -5.08 -9.09 5.29
C LEU A 16 -3.79 -8.61 4.63
N VAL A 17 -3.78 -8.57 3.30
CA VAL A 17 -2.62 -8.18 2.49
C VAL A 17 -2.74 -6.70 2.13
N ALA A 18 -1.78 -5.91 2.60
CA ALA A 18 -1.72 -4.46 2.38
C ALA A 18 -0.69 -4.15 1.28
N ARG A 19 -1.09 -3.33 0.29
CA ARG A 19 -0.29 -2.96 -0.88
C ARG A 19 -0.22 -1.43 -1.02
N CYS A 20 0.99 -0.89 -1.13
CA CYS A 20 1.23 0.51 -1.47
C CYS A 20 1.22 0.67 -3.00
N VAL A 21 0.25 1.42 -3.54
CA VAL A 21 0.03 1.50 -4.99
C VAL A 21 1.18 2.20 -5.71
N GLU A 22 1.73 3.26 -5.12
CA GLU A 22 2.77 4.08 -5.76
C GLU A 22 4.15 3.40 -5.76
N LEU A 23 4.44 2.57 -4.75
CA LEU A 23 5.76 1.97 -4.57
C LEU A 23 5.79 0.48 -4.91
N GLY A 24 4.63 -0.17 -5.04
CA GLY A 24 4.54 -1.62 -5.23
C GLY A 24 4.98 -2.43 -4.01
N VAL A 25 5.19 -1.78 -2.85
CA VAL A 25 5.57 -2.43 -1.60
C VAL A 25 4.37 -3.15 -1.02
N VAL A 26 4.58 -4.37 -0.52
CA VAL A 26 3.53 -5.25 0.02
C VAL A 26 3.92 -5.70 1.41
N SER A 27 2.93 -5.80 2.29
CA SER A 27 3.05 -6.44 3.60
C SER A 27 1.71 -7.07 4.00
N GLN A 28 1.63 -7.69 5.17
CA GLN A 28 0.43 -8.39 5.61
C GLN A 28 0.25 -8.34 7.13
N GLY A 29 -0.98 -8.54 7.60
CA GLY A 29 -1.32 -8.61 9.02
C GLY A 29 -2.58 -9.44 9.27
N LYS A 30 -2.85 -9.76 10.55
CA LYS A 30 -4.08 -10.43 10.99
C LYS A 30 -5.25 -9.46 11.18
N THR A 31 -4.97 -8.18 11.34
CA THR A 31 -5.96 -7.10 11.41
C THR A 31 -5.57 -5.99 10.44
N VAL A 32 -6.52 -5.10 10.14
CA VAL A 32 -6.30 -3.93 9.27
C VAL A 32 -5.17 -3.07 9.81
N GLU A 33 -5.18 -2.83 11.13
CA GLU A 33 -4.17 -2.03 11.83
C GLU A 33 -2.79 -2.70 11.75
N GLN A 34 -2.72 -4.02 11.92
CA GLN A 34 -1.46 -4.75 11.83
C GLN A 34 -0.92 -4.73 10.39
N ALA A 35 -1.77 -4.96 9.39
CA ALA A 35 -1.35 -4.94 7.99
C ALA A 35 -0.86 -3.54 7.58
N GLN A 36 -1.54 -2.49 8.04
CA GLN A 36 -1.14 -1.10 7.80
C GLN A 36 0.17 -0.75 8.52
N LYS A 37 0.35 -1.16 9.78
CA LYS A 37 1.60 -0.95 10.52
C LYS A 37 2.77 -1.63 9.83
N ASN A 38 2.61 -2.91 9.48
CA ASN A 38 3.67 -3.68 8.83
C ASN A 38 4.00 -3.13 7.43
N LEU A 39 3.00 -2.63 6.69
CA LEU A 39 3.23 -1.97 5.40
C LEU A 39 3.99 -0.65 5.57
N LYS A 40 3.65 0.14 6.60
CA LYS A 40 4.35 1.40 6.90
C LYS A 40 5.84 1.16 7.13
N GLU A 41 6.19 0.18 7.96
CA GLU A 41 7.59 -0.18 8.22
C GLU A 41 8.31 -0.62 6.94
N ALA A 42 7.67 -1.45 6.11
CA ALA A 42 8.23 -1.89 4.83
C ALA A 42 8.45 -0.71 3.83
N VAL A 43 7.53 0.26 3.81
CA VAL A 43 7.64 1.46 2.97
C VAL A 43 8.75 2.39 3.46
N GLU A 44 8.90 2.55 4.78
CA GLU A 44 9.99 3.34 5.37
C GLU A 44 11.36 2.77 4.95
N LEU A 45 11.56 1.46 5.11
CA LEU A 45 12.76 0.77 4.67
C LEU A 45 13.02 0.95 3.16
N TYR A 46 11.99 0.80 2.32
CA TYR A 46 12.11 0.99 0.87
C TYR A 46 12.57 2.42 0.50
N ILE A 47 12.07 3.44 1.18
CA ILE A 47 12.39 4.85 0.91
C ILE A 47 13.78 5.24 1.40
N GLU A 48 14.27 4.59 2.45
CA GLU A 48 15.64 4.75 2.95
C GLU A 48 16.66 4.24 1.93
N ASP A 49 16.39 3.10 1.30
CA ASP A 49 17.25 2.52 0.27
C ASP A 49 17.09 3.16 -1.13
N ALA A 50 15.96 3.83 -1.40
CA ALA A 50 15.67 4.39 -2.71
C ALA A 50 16.40 5.73 -3.00
N PRO A 51 16.92 5.95 -4.23
CA PRO A 51 17.49 7.22 -4.62
C PRO A 51 16.44 8.36 -4.53
N LYS A 52 16.87 9.52 -4.01
CA LYS A 52 16.02 10.68 -3.64
C LYS A 52 15.11 11.20 -4.77
N THR A 53 15.38 10.83 -6.02
CA THR A 53 14.65 11.23 -7.23
C THR A 53 13.26 10.60 -7.36
N LYS A 54 12.95 9.51 -6.63
CA LYS A 54 11.62 8.88 -6.63
C LYS A 54 10.62 9.43 -5.58
N ARG A 55 11.02 10.45 -4.79
CA ARG A 55 10.26 10.95 -3.63
C ARG A 55 9.17 11.99 -3.97
N GLN A 56 8.47 11.86 -5.09
CA GLN A 56 7.38 12.80 -5.43
C GLN A 56 6.03 12.23 -5.00
N ALA A 57 5.51 12.74 -3.87
CA ALA A 57 4.14 12.52 -3.44
C ALA A 57 3.17 13.20 -4.44
N LYS A 58 2.15 12.46 -4.88
CA LYS A 58 1.09 13.01 -5.74
C LYS A 58 0.29 14.06 -4.95
N ARG A 59 0.04 15.22 -5.58
CA ARG A 59 -0.71 16.35 -4.97
C ARG A 59 -2.21 16.07 -4.76
N ARG A 60 -2.76 15.00 -5.35
CA ARG A 60 -4.17 14.60 -5.22
C ARG A 60 -4.23 13.09 -4.97
N ALA A 61 -5.02 12.68 -3.98
CA ALA A 61 -5.29 11.28 -3.73
C ALA A 61 -6.10 10.69 -4.91
N PRO A 62 -5.78 9.48 -5.38
CA PRO A 62 -6.58 8.80 -6.39
C PRO A 62 -7.93 8.36 -5.82
N ILE A 63 -8.91 8.16 -6.70
CA ILE A 63 -10.13 7.43 -6.38
C ILE A 63 -9.85 5.94 -6.59
N VAL A 64 -10.04 5.13 -5.55
CA VAL A 64 -9.85 3.67 -5.58
C VAL A 64 -11.23 3.01 -5.60
N THR A 65 -11.43 2.05 -6.50
CA THR A 65 -12.69 1.30 -6.64
C THR A 65 -12.43 -0.15 -7.03
N THR A 66 -13.38 -1.01 -6.74
CA THR A 66 -13.34 -2.45 -7.06
C THR A 66 -14.42 -2.76 -8.10
N MET A 67 -14.09 -3.55 -9.11
CA MET A 67 -15.03 -4.03 -10.13
C MET A 67 -15.00 -5.55 -10.18
N SER A 68 -16.19 -6.16 -10.24
CA SER A 68 -16.35 -7.62 -10.36
C SER A 68 -17.08 -7.95 -11.65
N PHE A 69 -16.66 -9.00 -12.35
CA PHE A 69 -17.35 -9.55 -13.52
C PHE A 69 -17.32 -11.08 -13.47
N THR A 70 -18.36 -11.71 -14.00
CA THR A 70 -18.44 -13.17 -14.17
C THR A 70 -18.43 -13.47 -15.66
N HIS A 71 -17.55 -14.37 -16.09
CA HIS A 71 -17.57 -14.91 -17.45
C HIS A 71 -18.16 -16.33 -17.40
N GLY A 72 -19.03 -16.64 -18.36
CA GLY A 72 -19.66 -17.96 -18.51
C GLY A 72 -18.78 -18.96 -19.23
#